data_AF-A0A7S1STY0-F1
#
_entry.id   AF-A0A7S1STY0-F1
#
_cell.length_a   1.000
_cell.length_b   1.000
_cell.length_c   1.000
_cell.angle_alpha   90.00
_cell.angle_beta   90.00
_cell.angle_gamma   90.00
#
_symmetry.space_group_name_H-M   'P 1'
#
loop_
_entity.id
_entity.type
_entity.pdbx_description
1 polymer ?
#
loop_
_entity_poly.entity_id
_entity_poly.type
_entity_poly.pdbx_seq_one_letter_code
_entity_poly.pdbx_strand_id
1 'polypeptide(L)'
;VCTAGRWYPPQCGQDGFPSKYCAELYIPDQTWSAGWWEAVTQNLALNFSSVYTSVKGLSQLMREKYEKNEGFMYQWWEPDPLPRHFPSRKVTFPRYSRECSSKYNRNPSLSGVNCDRDAVPLRKLIYAGLARSDPDIFMLWNAARFSNAELEALMNFHTDGGGDNSSMYGAACEWLKSNATQTNWLSWLNINEPCAGRVPAQTWNTSSHSCQLVESLGEREIFPASEGDSGGGDMHLSA
;
A
#
# COMPACT_ATOMS: atom_id res chain seq x y z
N VAL A 1 13.31 15.64 21.62
CA VAL A 1 13.13 16.97 20.98
C VAL A 1 13.27 16.81 19.48
N CYS A 2 12.51 17.55 18.66
CA CYS A 2 12.66 17.53 17.20
C CYS A 2 13.44 18.76 16.73
N THR A 3 14.56 18.54 16.03
CA THR A 3 15.41 19.60 15.48
C THR A 3 15.91 19.16 14.10
N ALA A 4 15.70 19.98 13.07
CA ALA A 4 16.19 19.75 11.71
C ALA A 4 15.80 18.37 11.12
N GLY A 5 14.53 17.96 11.25
CA GLY A 5 14.06 16.68 10.69
C GLY A 5 14.57 15.45 11.45
N ARG A 6 15.01 15.62 12.70
CA ARG A 6 15.46 14.52 13.55
C ARG A 6 14.84 14.61 14.93
N TRP A 7 14.46 13.46 15.47
CA TRP A 7 14.03 13.32 16.85
C TRP A 7 15.09 12.60 17.68
N TYR A 8 15.39 13.16 18.85
CA TYR A 8 16.33 12.58 19.81
C TYR A 8 15.60 12.11 21.08
N PRO A 9 15.84 10.85 21.52
CA PRO A 9 15.40 10.41 22.83
C PRO A 9 16.29 11.01 23.94
N PRO A 10 15.81 11.05 25.20
CA PRO A 10 16.57 11.62 26.32
C PRO A 10 17.99 11.05 26.48
N GLN A 11 18.17 9.74 26.27
CA GLN A 11 19.47 9.08 26.36
C GLN A 11 20.49 9.48 25.27
N CYS A 12 20.04 10.11 24.19
CA CYS A 12 20.90 10.58 23.10
C CYS A 12 21.25 12.06 23.16
N GLY A 13 20.65 12.82 24.10
CA GLY A 13 20.61 14.28 24.05
C GLY A 13 21.13 15.00 25.29
N GLN A 14 21.95 14.36 26.14
CA GLN A 14 22.34 14.99 27.42
C GLN A 14 23.18 16.28 27.29
N ASP A 15 23.73 16.62 26.12
CA ASP A 15 24.63 17.79 25.98
C ASP A 15 24.31 18.72 24.80
N GLY A 16 23.07 18.72 24.27
CA GLY A 16 22.68 19.61 23.16
C GLY A 16 23.35 19.31 21.81
N PHE A 17 24.14 18.24 21.72
CA PHE A 17 24.71 17.69 20.49
C PHE A 17 24.24 16.25 20.29
N PRO A 18 24.13 15.76 19.04
CA PRO A 18 23.99 14.33 18.78
C PRO A 18 25.13 13.60 19.50
N SER A 19 24.78 12.84 20.54
CA SER A 19 25.74 11.95 21.18
C SER A 19 26.39 11.10 20.08
N LYS A 20 27.73 11.11 20.02
CA LYS A 20 28.51 10.24 19.12
C LYS A 20 28.20 8.74 19.29
N TYR A 21 27.45 8.40 20.33
CA TYR A 21 27.04 7.06 20.68
C TYR A 21 25.64 6.68 20.21
N CYS A 22 24.91 7.57 19.53
CA CYS A 22 23.57 7.26 19.02
C CYS A 22 23.57 6.95 17.53
N ALA A 23 23.11 5.75 17.20
CA ALA A 23 22.89 5.31 15.84
C ALA A 23 21.65 6.00 15.24
N GLU A 24 21.47 5.84 13.93
CA GLU A 24 20.37 6.46 13.19
C GLU A 24 19.34 5.40 12.77
N LEU A 25 18.07 5.69 13.06
CA LEU A 25 16.92 5.00 12.52
C LEU A 25 16.27 5.91 11.46
N TYR A 26 16.33 5.52 10.20
CA TYR A 26 15.72 6.30 9.12
C TYR A 26 14.23 6.00 8.98
N ILE A 27 13.40 7.03 8.94
CA ILE A 27 11.94 6.95 8.82
C ILE A 27 11.51 7.73 7.56
N PRO A 28 11.06 7.05 6.49
CA PRO A 28 10.79 7.67 5.18
C PRO A 28 9.49 8.48 5.11
N ASP A 29 8.58 8.27 6.06
CA ASP A 29 7.32 8.99 6.15
C ASP A 29 6.85 9.00 7.61
N GLN A 30 6.76 10.20 8.18
CA GLN A 30 6.31 10.40 9.56
C GLN A 30 4.88 9.94 9.80
N THR A 31 4.05 9.87 8.77
CA THR A 31 2.63 9.52 8.90
C THR A 31 2.40 8.02 9.08
N TRP A 32 3.33 7.16 8.64
CA TRP A 32 3.14 5.70 8.67
C TRP A 32 3.14 5.10 10.08
N SER A 33 3.82 5.76 11.01
CA SER A 33 3.99 5.28 12.40
C SER A 33 4.27 6.42 13.37
N ALA A 34 3.63 7.58 13.16
CA ALA A 34 3.90 8.81 13.91
C ALA A 34 4.00 8.57 15.43
N GLY A 35 5.22 8.64 15.98
CA GLY A 35 5.45 8.51 17.41
C GLY A 35 5.59 7.09 17.94
N TRP A 36 5.34 6.05 17.13
CA TRP A 36 5.50 4.66 17.58
C TRP A 36 6.97 4.30 17.80
N TRP A 37 7.82 4.52 16.81
CA TRP A 37 9.23 4.12 16.89
C TRP A 37 10.03 4.99 17.85
N GLU A 38 9.67 6.27 17.95
CA GLU A 38 10.20 7.18 18.97
C GLU A 38 9.86 6.68 20.38
N ALA A 39 8.62 6.26 20.61
CA ALA A 39 8.20 5.70 21.89
C ALA A 39 8.93 4.38 22.21
N VAL A 40 9.04 3.46 21.24
CA VAL A 40 9.79 2.21 21.41
C VAL A 40 11.25 2.50 21.76
N THR A 41 11.91 3.38 21.02
CA THR A 41 13.29 3.79 21.27
C THR A 41 13.46 4.41 22.66
N GLN A 42 12.54 5.28 23.09
CA GLN A 42 12.57 5.89 24.41
C GLN A 42 12.35 4.84 25.52
N ASN A 43 11.28 4.06 25.43
CA ASN A 43 10.83 3.16 26.49
C ASN A 43 11.71 1.92 26.65
N LEU A 44 12.43 1.52 25.61
CA LEU A 44 13.45 0.46 25.67
C LEU A 44 14.86 1.01 25.89
N ALA A 45 15.01 2.33 26.14
CA ALA A 45 16.29 3.01 26.35
C ALA A 45 17.33 2.71 25.24
N LEU A 46 16.88 2.66 23.99
CA LEU A 46 17.76 2.36 22.85
C LEU A 46 18.55 3.60 22.44
N ASN A 47 19.82 3.42 22.08
CA ASN A 47 20.70 4.49 21.61
C ASN A 47 20.51 4.78 20.12
N PHE A 48 19.28 5.12 19.72
CA PHE A 48 18.95 5.50 18.34
C PHE A 48 18.30 6.89 18.31
N SER A 49 18.63 7.67 17.29
CA SER A 49 17.88 8.87 16.91
C SER A 49 17.04 8.58 15.67
N SER A 50 15.84 9.16 15.60
CA SER A 50 14.96 9.01 14.44
C SER A 50 15.26 10.10 13.44
N VAL A 51 15.66 9.72 12.23
CA VAL A 51 15.97 10.64 11.12
C VAL A 51 14.85 10.55 10.10
N TYR A 52 14.11 11.64 9.91
CA TYR A 52 13.01 11.65 8.97
C TYR A 52 13.52 12.01 7.57
N THR A 53 13.17 11.16 6.61
CA THR A 53 13.52 11.34 5.19
C THR A 53 12.23 11.31 4.36
N SER A 54 12.35 11.47 3.05
CA SER A 54 11.32 11.03 2.11
C SER A 54 11.61 9.59 1.67
N VAL A 55 10.63 8.90 1.08
CA VAL A 55 10.84 7.58 0.45
C VAL A 55 12.03 7.61 -0.53
N LYS A 56 12.08 8.59 -1.43
CA LYS A 56 13.19 8.74 -2.39
C LYS A 56 14.52 9.02 -1.68
N GLY A 57 14.50 9.88 -0.65
CA GLY A 57 15.68 10.20 0.14
C GLY A 57 16.22 8.99 0.91
N LEU A 58 15.33 8.13 1.43
CA LEU A 58 15.73 6.87 2.05
C LEU A 58 16.42 5.94 1.05
N SER A 59 15.84 5.73 -0.12
CA SER A 59 16.43 4.85 -1.14
C SER A 59 17.82 5.32 -1.59
N GLN A 60 18.02 6.63 -1.75
CA GLN A 60 19.34 7.20 -2.04
C GLN A 60 20.32 6.96 -0.90
N LEU A 61 19.91 7.24 0.33
CA LEU A 61 20.76 7.06 1.51
C LEU A 61 21.15 5.59 1.73
N MET A 62 20.22 4.66 1.54
CA MET A 62 20.49 3.23 1.62
C MET A 62 21.51 2.80 0.58
N ARG A 63 21.41 3.30 -0.66
CA ARG A 63 22.39 3.05 -1.72
C ARG A 63 23.78 3.54 -1.32
N GLU A 64 23.89 4.79 -0.91
CA GLU A 64 25.17 5.39 -0.51
C GLU A 64 25.82 4.63 0.65
N LYS A 65 25.04 4.22 1.66
CA LYS A 65 25.55 3.46 2.80
C LYS A 65 25.91 2.03 2.43
N TYR A 66 25.10 1.39 1.60
CA TYR A 66 25.37 0.04 1.10
C TYR A 66 26.67 -0.01 0.28
N GLU A 67 26.87 0.95 -0.63
CA GLU A 67 28.11 1.07 -1.43
C GLU A 67 29.36 1.30 -0.56
N LYS A 68 29.20 1.96 0.60
CA LYS A 68 30.28 2.19 1.56
C LYS A 68 30.47 1.08 2.59
N ASN A 69 29.67 0.00 2.53
CA ASN A 69 29.61 -1.05 3.56
C ASN A 69 29.35 -0.50 4.98
N GLU A 70 28.55 0.56 5.08
CA GLU A 70 28.12 1.12 6.35
C GLU A 70 26.85 0.43 6.86
N GLY A 71 26.79 0.12 8.15
CA GLY A 71 25.55 -0.35 8.77
C GLY A 71 24.48 0.75 8.81
N PHE A 72 23.23 0.39 8.56
CA PHE A 72 22.09 1.29 8.68
C PHE A 72 20.85 0.57 9.20
N MET A 73 19.98 1.33 9.86
CA MET A 73 18.68 0.86 10.34
C MET A 73 17.60 1.79 9.78
N TYR A 74 16.52 1.21 9.28
CA TYR A 74 15.47 1.95 8.62
C TYR A 74 14.12 1.31 8.90
N GLN A 75 13.07 2.13 8.87
CA GLN A 75 11.70 1.68 8.88
C GLN A 75 11.27 1.36 7.45
N TRP A 76 10.72 0.17 7.26
CA TRP A 76 10.11 -0.23 6.01
C TRP A 76 8.94 -1.18 6.23
N TRP A 77 8.21 -1.50 5.16
CA TRP A 77 7.10 -2.43 5.17
C TRP A 77 7.39 -3.61 4.24
N GLU A 78 6.70 -4.72 4.48
CA GLU A 78 6.70 -5.90 3.61
C GLU A 78 5.24 -6.20 3.25
N PRO A 79 4.96 -6.75 2.06
CA PRO A 79 5.91 -7.18 1.03
C PRO A 79 6.33 -6.03 0.11
N ASP A 80 7.59 -5.59 0.11
CA ASP A 80 8.13 -4.57 -0.80
C ASP A 80 9.49 -5.07 -1.33
N PRO A 81 9.88 -4.76 -2.59
CA PRO A 81 11.12 -5.25 -3.17
C PRO A 81 12.41 -4.56 -2.65
N LEU A 82 12.32 -3.41 -1.98
CA LEU A 82 13.48 -2.65 -1.50
C LEU A 82 14.46 -3.49 -0.63
N PRO A 83 14.00 -4.31 0.34
CA PRO A 83 14.90 -5.16 1.14
C PRO A 83 15.66 -6.23 0.34
N ARG A 84 15.24 -6.55 -0.91
CA ARG A 84 16.01 -7.43 -1.81
C ARG A 84 17.20 -6.70 -2.43
N HIS A 85 17.01 -5.44 -2.81
CA HIS A 85 18.07 -4.59 -3.36
C HIS A 85 19.12 -4.23 -2.30
N PHE A 86 18.68 -4.13 -1.05
CA PHE A 86 19.53 -3.83 0.10
C PHE A 86 19.37 -4.93 1.15
N PRO A 87 20.14 -6.03 1.04
CA PRO A 87 20.04 -7.19 1.93
C PRO A 87 20.02 -6.77 3.39
N SER A 88 18.87 -6.94 4.02
CA SER A 88 18.60 -6.47 5.37
C SER A 88 17.74 -7.48 6.12
N ARG A 89 17.65 -7.33 7.43
CA ARG A 89 16.88 -8.23 8.30
C ARG A 89 16.02 -7.41 9.24
N LYS A 90 14.78 -7.86 9.45
CA LYS A 90 13.90 -7.25 10.44
C LYS A 90 14.56 -7.30 11.83
N VAL A 91 14.56 -6.17 12.52
CA VAL A 91 14.95 -6.08 13.93
C VAL A 91 13.80 -6.61 14.79
N THR A 92 14.11 -7.53 15.70
CA THR A 92 13.11 -8.11 16.60
C THR A 92 13.00 -7.28 17.88
N PHE A 93 11.82 -6.72 18.12
CA PHE A 93 11.45 -6.05 19.38
C PHE A 93 10.63 -7.00 20.27
N PRO A 94 10.33 -6.64 21.53
CA PRO A 94 9.35 -7.38 22.32
C PRO A 94 8.06 -7.58 21.52
N ARG A 95 7.50 -8.79 21.55
CA ARG A 95 6.37 -9.16 20.69
C ARG A 95 5.18 -8.22 20.90
N TYR A 96 4.51 -7.87 19.82
CA TYR A 96 3.24 -7.15 19.86
C TYR A 96 2.25 -7.81 20.83
N SER A 97 1.55 -6.98 21.61
CA SER A 97 0.37 -7.35 22.37
C SER A 97 -0.66 -6.22 22.33
N ARG A 98 -1.95 -6.55 22.47
CA ARG A 98 -3.01 -5.54 22.59
C ARG A 98 -2.78 -4.63 23.79
N GLU A 99 -2.27 -5.17 24.89
CA GLU A 99 -1.94 -4.39 26.09
C GLU A 99 -0.87 -3.34 25.79
N CYS A 100 0.22 -3.72 25.12
CA CYS A 100 1.26 -2.77 24.73
C CYS A 100 0.70 -1.71 23.76
N SER A 101 -0.02 -2.13 22.72
CA SER A 101 -0.61 -1.23 21.71
C SER A 101 -1.61 -0.24 22.31
N SER A 102 -2.36 -0.64 23.34
CA SER A 102 -3.31 0.24 24.02
C SER A 102 -2.66 1.42 24.74
N LYS A 103 -1.34 1.35 24.98
CA LYS A 103 -0.53 2.44 25.58
C LYS A 103 -0.04 3.44 24.53
N TYR A 104 -0.38 3.25 23.25
CA TYR A 104 0.06 4.11 22.16
C TYR A 104 -0.50 5.53 22.28
N ASN A 105 0.40 6.50 22.13
CA ASN A 105 0.06 7.89 21.92
C ASN A 105 0.90 8.43 20.75
N ARG A 106 0.31 9.31 19.93
CA ARG A 106 1.02 9.97 18.83
C ARG A 106 2.18 10.84 19.34
N ASN A 107 2.05 11.40 20.55
CA ASN A 107 3.16 12.06 21.22
C ASN A 107 4.04 11.00 21.92
N PRO A 108 5.31 10.82 21.50
CA PRO A 108 6.20 9.82 22.09
C PRO A 108 6.38 9.97 23.60
N SER A 109 6.35 11.20 24.12
CA SER A 109 6.53 11.46 25.56
C SER A 109 5.36 10.98 26.42
N LEU A 110 4.20 10.72 25.79
CA LEU A 110 2.98 10.24 26.44
C LEU A 110 2.68 8.77 26.08
N SER A 111 3.46 8.17 25.19
CA SER A 111 3.25 6.83 24.68
C SER A 111 4.00 5.81 25.54
N GLY A 112 3.29 4.81 26.06
CA GLY A 112 3.87 3.71 26.86
C GLY A 112 4.23 2.47 26.04
N VAL A 113 4.25 2.57 24.70
CA VAL A 113 4.55 1.45 23.80
C VAL A 113 6.02 1.07 23.86
N ASN A 114 6.30 -0.21 24.03
CA ASN A 114 7.64 -0.77 24.10
C ASN A 114 7.75 -2.13 23.38
N CYS A 115 6.91 -2.36 22.37
CA CYS A 115 6.82 -3.60 21.61
C CYS A 115 6.82 -3.34 20.10
N ASP A 116 6.97 -4.42 19.33
CA ASP A 116 6.80 -4.44 17.88
C ASP A 116 5.36 -4.09 17.47
N ARG A 117 5.18 -3.73 16.19
CA ARG A 117 3.87 -3.51 15.60
C ARG A 117 3.20 -4.82 15.20
N ASP A 118 1.87 -4.82 15.21
CA ASP A 118 1.09 -5.91 14.65
C ASP A 118 1.27 -5.99 13.14
N ALA A 119 1.12 -7.19 12.59
CA ALA A 119 0.99 -7.35 11.16
C ALA A 119 -0.35 -6.74 10.72
N VAL A 120 -0.30 -5.77 9.80
CA VAL A 120 -1.51 -5.13 9.28
C VAL A 120 -1.93 -5.86 8.00
N PRO A 121 -3.10 -6.53 7.98
CA PRO A 121 -3.56 -7.18 6.76
C PRO A 121 -3.97 -6.12 5.73
N LEU A 122 -3.54 -6.31 4.48
CA LEU A 122 -4.03 -5.51 3.36
C LEU A 122 -5.50 -5.85 3.10
N ARG A 123 -6.36 -4.83 3.03
CA ARG A 123 -7.81 -5.00 2.86
C ARG A 123 -8.28 -4.32 1.58
N LYS A 124 -9.27 -4.93 0.96
CA LYS A 124 -9.96 -4.41 -0.21
C LYS A 124 -11.30 -3.80 0.21
N LEU A 125 -11.61 -2.62 -0.32
CA LEU A 125 -12.88 -1.92 -0.10
C LEU A 125 -13.54 -1.68 -1.46
N ILE A 126 -14.84 -1.95 -1.55
CA ILE A 126 -15.65 -1.66 -2.74
C ILE A 126 -16.85 -0.82 -2.36
N TYR A 127 -17.19 0.16 -3.21
CA TYR A 127 -18.40 0.95 -3.03
C TYR A 127 -19.64 0.06 -3.14
N ALA A 128 -20.55 0.16 -2.15
CA ALA A 128 -21.71 -0.71 -2.06
C ALA A 128 -22.67 -0.58 -3.25
N GLY A 129 -22.78 0.59 -3.87
CA GLY A 129 -23.60 0.77 -5.08
C GLY A 129 -23.02 -0.01 -6.26
N LEU A 130 -21.70 0.07 -6.47
CA LEU A 130 -21.00 -0.67 -7.54
C LEU A 130 -21.14 -2.18 -7.33
N ALA A 131 -20.95 -2.65 -6.09
CA ALA A 131 -21.11 -4.06 -5.77
C ALA A 131 -22.52 -4.61 -6.05
N ARG A 132 -23.54 -3.75 -6.00
CA ARG A 132 -24.93 -4.10 -6.33
C ARG A 132 -25.24 -3.97 -7.82
N SER A 133 -24.71 -2.94 -8.48
CA SER A 133 -25.00 -2.66 -9.89
C SER A 133 -24.18 -3.54 -10.84
N ASP A 134 -23.04 -4.05 -10.40
CA ASP A 134 -22.16 -4.91 -11.19
C ASP A 134 -21.68 -6.13 -10.36
N PRO A 135 -22.45 -7.23 -10.37
CA PRO A 135 -22.11 -8.45 -9.65
C PRO A 135 -20.81 -9.09 -10.13
N ASP A 136 -20.43 -8.92 -11.41
CA ASP A 136 -19.21 -9.51 -11.97
C ASP A 136 -17.97 -8.80 -11.45
N ILE A 137 -17.98 -7.46 -11.42
CA ILE A 137 -16.93 -6.68 -10.74
C ILE A 137 -16.87 -7.06 -9.26
N PHE A 138 -18.01 -7.22 -8.59
CA PHE A 138 -18.00 -7.63 -7.18
C PHE A 138 -17.38 -9.02 -6.98
N MET A 139 -17.69 -9.99 -7.83
CA MET A 139 -17.12 -11.34 -7.76
C MET A 139 -15.62 -11.33 -8.03
N LEU A 140 -15.16 -10.64 -9.09
CA LEU A 140 -13.75 -10.45 -9.37
C LEU A 140 -13.05 -9.78 -8.18
N TRP A 141 -13.63 -8.68 -7.69
CA TRP A 141 -13.11 -7.95 -6.56
C TRP A 141 -13.07 -8.79 -5.30
N ASN A 142 -14.01 -9.69 -5.06
CA ASN A 142 -13.99 -10.58 -3.90
C ASN A 142 -12.95 -11.69 -4.08
N ALA A 143 -12.88 -12.31 -5.26
CA ALA A 143 -12.03 -13.45 -5.58
C ALA A 143 -10.54 -13.11 -5.68
N ALA A 144 -10.17 -11.91 -6.13
CA ALA A 144 -8.77 -11.52 -6.29
C ALA A 144 -7.98 -11.63 -4.99
N ARG A 145 -6.92 -12.42 -4.91
CA ARG A 145 -6.08 -12.51 -3.71
C ARG A 145 -4.63 -12.42 -4.13
N PHE A 146 -3.83 -11.75 -3.32
CA PHE A 146 -2.39 -11.71 -3.49
C PHE A 146 -1.74 -12.13 -2.19
N SER A 147 -0.89 -13.13 -2.26
CA SER A 147 0.09 -13.48 -1.25
C SER A 147 1.22 -12.44 -1.25
N ASN A 148 2.03 -12.46 -0.19
CA ASN A 148 3.21 -11.59 -0.10
C ASN A 148 4.18 -11.82 -1.27
N ALA A 149 4.39 -13.08 -1.65
CA ALA A 149 5.26 -13.44 -2.76
C ALA A 149 4.73 -12.93 -4.11
N GLU A 150 3.41 -12.97 -4.32
CA GLU A 150 2.77 -12.47 -5.54
C GLU A 150 2.82 -10.94 -5.64
N LEU A 151 2.57 -10.22 -4.53
CA LEU A 151 2.72 -8.76 -4.48
C LEU A 151 4.16 -8.35 -4.77
N GLU A 152 5.12 -8.98 -4.11
CA GLU A 152 6.54 -8.72 -4.32
C GLU A 152 6.96 -9.01 -5.76
N ALA A 153 6.52 -10.14 -6.32
CA ALA A 153 6.76 -10.48 -7.73
C ALA A 153 6.15 -9.45 -8.69
N LEU A 154 4.94 -8.96 -8.41
CA LEU A 154 4.29 -7.91 -9.20
C LEU A 154 5.09 -6.60 -9.15
N MET A 155 5.50 -6.18 -7.96
CA MET A 155 6.26 -4.93 -7.80
C MET A 155 7.64 -4.99 -8.43
N ASN A 156 8.26 -6.18 -8.50
CA ASN A 156 9.55 -6.37 -9.18
C ASN A 156 9.49 -6.11 -10.69
N PHE A 157 8.31 -6.07 -11.33
CA PHE A 157 8.24 -5.67 -12.74
C PHE A 157 8.42 -4.16 -12.93
N HIS A 158 8.13 -3.34 -11.91
CA HIS A 158 8.25 -1.89 -12.00
C HIS A 158 9.69 -1.43 -11.70
N THR A 159 10.10 -0.31 -12.31
CA THR A 159 11.44 0.31 -12.07
C THR A 159 11.72 0.60 -10.61
N ASP A 160 10.73 1.05 -9.83
CA ASP A 160 10.87 1.24 -8.37
C ASP A 160 11.16 -0.07 -7.63
N GLY A 161 10.72 -1.21 -8.18
CA GLY A 161 11.00 -2.55 -7.66
C GLY A 161 12.21 -3.22 -8.30
N GLY A 162 12.94 -2.54 -9.18
CA GLY A 162 14.13 -3.07 -9.88
C GLY A 162 13.84 -3.82 -11.18
N GLY A 163 12.62 -3.73 -11.70
CA GLY A 163 12.28 -4.20 -13.04
C GLY A 163 12.55 -3.16 -14.13
N ASP A 164 12.29 -3.52 -15.38
CA ASP A 164 12.53 -2.65 -16.54
C ASP A 164 11.32 -1.77 -16.88
N ASN A 165 10.16 -2.02 -16.27
CA ASN A 165 8.92 -1.33 -16.64
C ASN A 165 8.74 -0.03 -15.86
N SER A 166 8.80 1.10 -16.54
CA SER A 166 8.54 2.42 -15.92
C SER A 166 7.05 2.72 -15.74
N SER A 167 6.16 1.89 -16.27
CA SER A 167 4.73 2.05 -16.17
C SER A 167 4.12 0.99 -15.27
N MET A 168 3.32 1.43 -14.29
CA MET A 168 2.52 0.54 -13.44
C MET A 168 1.61 -0.38 -14.27
N TYR A 169 1.04 0.14 -15.36
CA TYR A 169 0.20 -0.64 -16.28
C TYR A 169 1.01 -1.73 -16.99
N GLY A 170 2.21 -1.36 -17.48
CA GLY A 170 3.11 -2.31 -18.12
C GLY A 170 3.50 -3.44 -17.18
N ALA A 171 3.93 -3.08 -15.96
CA ALA A 171 4.28 -4.04 -14.92
C ALA A 171 3.12 -4.99 -14.56
N ALA A 172 1.90 -4.46 -14.39
CA ALA A 172 0.72 -5.28 -14.11
C ALA A 172 0.36 -6.21 -15.28
N CYS A 173 0.45 -5.73 -16.51
CA CYS A 173 0.18 -6.52 -17.72
C CYS A 173 1.19 -7.66 -17.89
N GLU A 174 2.48 -7.39 -17.67
CA GLU A 174 3.54 -8.39 -17.71
C GLU A 174 3.40 -9.42 -16.60
N TRP A 175 3.05 -8.98 -15.39
CA TRP A 175 2.77 -9.89 -14.28
C TRP A 175 1.61 -10.84 -14.60
N LEU A 176 0.48 -10.33 -15.11
CA LEU A 176 -0.68 -11.16 -15.49
C LEU A 176 -0.32 -12.18 -16.57
N LYS A 177 0.43 -11.77 -17.59
CA LYS A 177 0.88 -12.66 -18.69
C LYS A 177 1.81 -13.75 -18.18
N SER A 178 2.79 -13.39 -17.36
CA SER A 178 3.81 -14.32 -16.84
C SER A 178 3.27 -15.27 -15.77
N ASN A 179 2.23 -14.86 -15.02
CA ASN A 179 1.71 -15.63 -13.89
C ASN A 179 0.35 -16.31 -14.14
N ALA A 180 -0.15 -16.30 -15.38
CA ALA A 180 -1.45 -16.90 -15.74
C ALA A 180 -1.61 -18.36 -15.27
N THR A 181 -0.52 -19.12 -15.23
CA THR A 181 -0.53 -20.52 -14.80
C THR A 181 -0.22 -20.71 -13.31
N GLN A 182 0.45 -19.76 -12.65
CA GLN A 182 0.95 -19.90 -11.27
C GLN A 182 -0.01 -19.35 -10.22
N THR A 183 -0.56 -18.16 -10.45
CA THR A 183 -1.50 -17.49 -9.53
C THR A 183 -2.96 -17.86 -9.79
N ASN A 184 -3.21 -18.53 -10.92
CA ASN A 184 -4.55 -18.86 -11.42
C ASN A 184 -5.50 -17.65 -11.34
N TRP A 185 -5.02 -16.44 -11.63
CA TRP A 185 -5.84 -15.23 -11.58
C TRP A 185 -7.06 -15.31 -12.51
N LEU A 186 -6.99 -16.16 -13.54
CA LEU A 186 -8.14 -16.51 -14.38
C LEU A 186 -9.30 -17.09 -13.58
N SER A 187 -9.06 -17.81 -12.47
CA SER A 187 -10.12 -18.27 -11.57
C SER A 187 -10.82 -17.13 -10.82
N TRP A 188 -10.24 -15.93 -10.77
CA TRP A 188 -10.91 -14.76 -10.22
C TRP A 188 -11.98 -14.23 -11.17
N LEU A 189 -11.87 -14.54 -12.47
CA LEU A 189 -12.84 -14.20 -13.49
C LEU A 189 -14.01 -15.20 -13.46
N ASN A 190 -14.85 -15.10 -12.44
CA ASN A 190 -16.18 -15.72 -12.48
C ASN A 190 -17.15 -14.73 -13.12
N ILE A 191 -17.13 -14.65 -14.45
CA ILE A 191 -17.90 -13.65 -15.20
C ILE A 191 -19.22 -14.27 -15.64
N ASN A 192 -20.35 -13.79 -15.12
CA ASN A 192 -21.67 -14.22 -15.55
C ASN A 192 -22.09 -13.49 -16.85
N GLU A 193 -21.63 -12.26 -17.06
CA GLU A 193 -21.93 -11.40 -18.21
C GLU A 193 -20.66 -10.83 -18.85
N PRO A 194 -19.94 -11.59 -19.69
CA PRO A 194 -18.67 -11.19 -20.32
C PRO A 194 -18.69 -9.92 -21.18
N CYS A 195 -19.86 -9.31 -21.37
CA CYS A 195 -20.08 -8.17 -22.25
C CYS A 195 -20.37 -6.86 -21.53
N ALA A 196 -20.30 -6.85 -20.19
CA ALA A 196 -20.41 -5.62 -19.42
C ALA A 196 -19.29 -4.62 -19.81
N GLY A 197 -19.68 -3.40 -20.17
CA GLY A 197 -18.78 -2.23 -20.20
C GLY A 197 -18.03 -1.90 -21.49
N ARG A 198 -18.19 -2.62 -22.62
CA ARG A 198 -17.51 -2.24 -23.89
C ARG A 198 -18.38 -1.48 -24.88
N VAL A 199 -19.69 -1.72 -24.93
CA VAL A 199 -20.66 -1.00 -25.76
C VAL A 199 -22.05 -1.14 -25.10
N PRO A 200 -22.88 -0.09 -24.99
CA PRO A 200 -24.29 -0.27 -24.65
C PRO A 200 -24.93 -1.31 -25.58
N ALA A 201 -25.73 -2.22 -25.02
CA ALA A 201 -26.45 -3.26 -25.76
C ALA A 201 -25.59 -4.39 -26.36
N GLN A 202 -24.53 -4.86 -25.70
CA GLN A 202 -23.95 -6.17 -26.01
C GLN A 202 -24.37 -7.24 -25.00
N THR A 203 -24.73 -8.43 -25.48
CA THR A 203 -25.02 -9.61 -24.66
C THR A 203 -24.05 -10.73 -25.01
N TRP A 204 -23.72 -11.56 -24.01
CA TRP A 204 -22.86 -12.72 -24.22
C TRP A 204 -23.61 -13.82 -24.96
N ASN A 205 -23.12 -14.17 -26.14
CA ASN A 205 -23.60 -15.34 -26.87
C ASN A 205 -22.85 -16.59 -26.38
N THR A 206 -23.58 -17.46 -25.69
CA THR A 206 -23.03 -18.72 -25.13
C THR A 206 -22.64 -19.74 -26.20
N SER A 207 -23.20 -19.65 -27.41
CA SER A 207 -22.89 -20.58 -28.51
C SER A 207 -21.61 -20.19 -29.24
N SER A 208 -21.38 -18.89 -29.44
CA SER A 208 -20.17 -18.38 -30.12
C SER A 208 -19.05 -17.98 -29.16
N HIS A 209 -19.29 -18.03 -27.86
CA HIS A 209 -18.38 -17.53 -26.83
C HIS A 209 -17.88 -16.10 -27.14
N SER A 210 -18.79 -15.22 -27.57
CA SER A 210 -18.46 -13.86 -27.96
C SER A 210 -19.54 -12.84 -27.60
N CYS A 211 -19.13 -11.58 -27.43
CA CYS A 211 -20.05 -10.46 -27.25
C CYS A 211 -20.66 -10.04 -28.57
N GLN A 212 -21.98 -10.04 -28.62
CA GLN A 212 -22.74 -9.64 -29.80
C GLN A 212 -23.63 -8.46 -29.43
N LEU A 213 -23.78 -7.51 -30.36
CA LEU A 213 -24.77 -6.47 -30.22
C LEU A 213 -26.15 -7.13 -30.16
N VAL A 214 -26.98 -6.71 -29.22
CA VAL A 214 -28.41 -6.99 -29.24
C VAL A 214 -28.93 -6.25 -30.46
N GLU A 215 -29.21 -6.97 -31.55
CA GLU A 215 -30.00 -6.41 -32.65
C GLU A 215 -31.26 -5.84 -32.00
N SER A 216 -31.40 -4.52 -32.07
CA SER A 216 -32.49 -3.80 -31.41
C SER A 216 -33.80 -4.51 -31.71
N LEU A 217 -34.47 -5.05 -30.69
CA LEU A 217 -35.88 -5.40 -30.79
C LEU A 217 -36.57 -4.12 -31.26
N GLY A 218 -37.05 -4.13 -32.51
CA GLY A 218 -37.43 -2.93 -33.25
C GLY A 218 -38.23 -1.94 -32.41
N GLU A 219 -37.83 -0.66 -32.52
CA GLU A 219 -38.59 0.54 -32.15
C GLU A 219 -39.83 0.28 -31.28
N ARG A 220 -39.64 0.04 -29.98
CA ARG A 220 -40.73 0.27 -29.02
C ARG A 220 -40.49 1.61 -28.35
N GLU A 221 -41.29 2.56 -28.83
CA GLU A 221 -41.67 3.86 -28.29
C GLU A 221 -40.78 4.44 -27.17
N ILE A 222 -40.10 5.49 -27.59
CA ILE A 222 -39.46 6.54 -26.80
C ILE A 222 -40.37 6.94 -25.62
N PHE A 223 -39.93 6.67 -24.39
CA PHE A 223 -40.50 7.32 -23.21
C PHE A 223 -40.24 8.84 -23.31
N PRO A 224 -41.25 9.69 -23.06
CA PRO A 224 -41.07 11.13 -23.12
C PRO A 224 -40.12 11.58 -22.01
N ALA A 225 -39.19 12.46 -22.36
CA ALA A 225 -38.30 13.13 -21.44
C ALA A 225 -39.13 13.91 -20.40
N SER A 226 -38.97 13.58 -19.12
CA SER A 226 -39.37 14.47 -18.04
C SER A 226 -38.20 15.42 -17.75
N GLU A 227 -38.36 16.67 -18.16
CA GLU A 227 -37.50 17.78 -17.77
C GLU A 227 -37.61 18.08 -16.27
N GLY A 228 -36.47 18.44 -15.67
CA GLY A 228 -36.40 19.25 -14.45
C GLY A 228 -36.21 18.48 -13.15
N ASP A 229 -34.99 18.47 -12.62
CA ASP A 229 -34.68 19.41 -11.53
C ASP A 229 -33.16 19.51 -11.30
N SER A 230 -32.65 20.74 -11.33
CA SER A 230 -31.25 21.11 -11.16
C SER A 230 -31.00 21.46 -9.70
N GLY A 231 -30.50 20.50 -8.92
CA GLY A 231 -30.02 20.71 -7.55
C GLY A 231 -28.50 20.55 -7.47
N GLY A 232 -27.77 21.67 -7.57
CA GLY A 232 -26.32 21.72 -7.38
C GLY A 232 -25.92 21.42 -5.92
N GLY A 233 -24.84 20.68 -5.77
CA GLY A 233 -24.18 20.42 -4.49
C GLY A 233 -22.68 20.33 -4.70
N ASP A 234 -21.99 21.45 -4.46
CA ASP A 234 -20.54 21.54 -4.39
C ASP A 234 -19.98 20.58 -3.32
N MET A 235 -19.03 19.73 -3.70
CA MET A 235 -18.27 18.92 -2.77
C MET A 235 -16.82 19.41 -2.75
N HIS A 236 -16.52 20.27 -1.78
CA HIS A 236 -15.16 20.61 -1.39
C HIS A 236 -14.48 19.35 -0.81
N LEU A 237 -13.46 18.85 -1.49
CA LEU A 237 -12.48 17.93 -0.92
C LEU A 237 -11.36 18.77 -0.30
N SER A 238 -11.38 18.88 1.02
CA SER A 238 -10.21 19.27 1.81
C SER A 238 -9.44 18.00 2.19
N ALA A 239 -8.16 17.98 1.86
CA ALA A 239 -7.14 17.14 2.48
C ALA A 239 -5.98 18.06 2.89
#